data_AF-A0A5C3NRD5-F1
#
_entry.id   AF-A0A5C3NRD5-F1
#
_cell.length_a   1.000
_cell.length_b   1.000
_cell.length_c   1.000
_cell.angle_alpha   90.00
_cell.angle_beta   90.00
_cell.angle_gamma   90.00
#
_symmetry.space_group_name_H-M   'P 1'
#
loop_
_entity.id
_entity.type
_entity.pdbx_description
1 polymer ?
#
loop_
_entity_poly.entity_id
_entity_poly.type
_entity_poly.pdbx_seq_one_letter_code
_entity_poly.pdbx_strand_id
1 'polypeptide(L)'
;MRLDLGVPTREEFAALEEQYLESLDYRKKKKALISQAMFDNIWLALHCPDDVSIETPQFRWWVRKMFVLKAQGLQDGYLAGLASAELAVVHNGKRVAVREQIYDILCICHQRVKHSGRDKTSAEIRKTFDWIPKDLVSLFVKHCPTCMHKKT
;
A
#
# COMPACT_ATOMS: atom_id res chain seq x y z
N MET A 1 -22.32 0.45 -24.58
CA MET A 1 -21.86 -0.45 -23.49
C MET A 1 -20.36 -0.20 -23.33
N ARG A 2 -19.84 0.03 -22.11
CA ARG A 2 -18.42 0.34 -21.91
C ARG A 2 -17.60 -0.94 -22.16
N LEU A 3 -16.66 -0.90 -23.09
CA LEU A 3 -15.68 -1.97 -23.27
C LEU A 3 -14.74 -1.95 -22.07
N ASP A 4 -14.79 -3.01 -21.26
CA ASP A 4 -13.83 -3.24 -20.20
C ASP A 4 -12.71 -4.13 -20.75
N LEU A 5 -11.56 -3.49 -20.98
CA LEU A 5 -10.32 -4.11 -21.46
C LEU A 5 -9.42 -4.54 -20.27
N GLY A 6 -9.93 -4.45 -19.04
CA GLY A 6 -9.21 -4.77 -17.82
C GLY A 6 -8.27 -3.67 -17.31
N VAL A 7 -7.26 -4.11 -16.58
CA VAL A 7 -6.23 -3.30 -15.92
C VAL A 7 -4.85 -3.76 -16.41
N PRO A 8 -3.77 -3.00 -16.16
CA PRO A 8 -2.43 -3.48 -16.48
C PRO A 8 -2.18 -4.86 -15.87
N THR A 9 -1.50 -5.73 -16.60
CA THR A 9 -1.02 -7.02 -16.10
C THR A 9 -0.04 -6.82 -14.96
N ARG A 10 0.26 -7.89 -14.22
CA ARG A 10 1.21 -7.82 -13.10
C ARG A 10 2.62 -7.52 -13.62
N GLU A 11 2.96 -8.05 -14.79
CA GLU A 11 4.24 -7.85 -15.49
C GLU A 11 4.38 -6.39 -15.94
N GLU A 12 3.34 -5.81 -16.57
CA GLU A 12 3.34 -4.39 -16.93
C GLU A 12 3.43 -3.50 -15.68
N PHE A 13 2.71 -3.83 -14.62
CA PHE A 13 2.81 -3.08 -13.38
C PHE A 13 4.20 -3.17 -12.74
N ALA A 14 4.86 -4.33 -12.77
CA ALA A 14 6.22 -4.48 -12.25
C ALA A 14 7.20 -3.53 -12.96
N ALA A 15 7.09 -3.38 -14.28
CA ALA A 15 7.88 -2.41 -15.03
C ALA A 15 7.56 -0.95 -14.64
N LEU A 16 6.29 -0.62 -14.38
CA LEU A 16 5.89 0.72 -13.90
C LEU A 16 6.39 1.00 -12.49
N GLU A 17 6.41 0.00 -11.62
CA GLU A 17 6.94 0.09 -10.27
C GLU A 17 8.46 0.30 -10.29
N GLU A 18 9.19 -0.42 -11.15
CA GLU A 18 10.61 -0.22 -11.37
C GLU A 18 10.90 1.19 -11.90
N GLN A 19 10.18 1.63 -12.93
CA GLN A 19 10.27 3.00 -13.45
C GLN A 19 10.05 4.04 -12.34
N TYR A 20 9.05 3.84 -11.48
CA TYR A 20 8.80 4.70 -10.34
C TYR A 20 10.00 4.73 -9.38
N LEU A 21 10.50 3.57 -8.97
CA LEU A 21 11.65 3.48 -8.05
C LEU A 21 12.93 4.07 -8.65
N GLU A 22 13.16 3.90 -9.95
CA GLU A 22 14.31 4.47 -10.65
C GLU A 22 14.29 6.00 -10.68
N SER A 23 13.10 6.60 -10.79
CA SER A 23 12.91 8.06 -10.81
C SER A 23 13.20 8.74 -9.47
N LEU A 24 13.29 7.99 -8.37
CA LEU A 24 13.53 8.53 -7.04
C LEU A 24 15.02 8.75 -6.77
N ASP A 25 15.33 9.75 -5.94
CA ASP A 25 16.66 9.89 -5.33
C ASP A 25 16.99 8.65 -4.48
N TYR A 26 18.27 8.25 -4.46
CA TYR A 26 18.72 7.03 -3.76
C TYR A 26 18.31 7.00 -2.29
N ARG A 27 18.25 8.17 -1.62
CA ARG A 27 17.86 8.27 -0.20
C ARG A 27 16.37 7.96 0.00
N LYS A 28 15.55 8.20 -1.03
CA LYS A 28 14.10 7.95 -0.99
C LYS A 28 13.74 6.52 -1.37
N LYS A 29 14.49 5.89 -2.29
CA LYS A 29 14.22 4.52 -2.79
C LYS A 29 14.01 3.50 -1.68
N LYS A 30 14.90 3.49 -0.68
CA LYS A 30 14.92 2.45 0.36
C LYS A 30 13.62 2.33 1.16
N LYS A 31 12.87 3.43 1.36
CA LYS A 31 11.66 3.49 2.20
C LYS A 31 10.41 3.91 1.43
N ALA A 32 10.52 4.06 0.11
CA ALA A 32 9.43 4.51 -0.75
C ALA A 32 8.28 3.49 -0.77
N LEU A 33 8.63 2.21 -0.88
CA LEU A 33 7.72 1.07 -0.79
C LEU A 33 8.21 0.16 0.34
N ILE A 34 7.30 -0.33 1.16
CA ILE A 34 7.63 -1.24 2.27
C ILE A 34 7.59 -2.66 1.75
N SER A 35 8.75 -3.31 1.56
CA SER A 35 8.78 -4.75 1.24
C SER A 35 8.30 -5.59 2.42
N GLN A 36 7.92 -6.83 2.16
CA GLN A 36 7.53 -7.77 3.23
C GLN A 36 8.61 -7.87 4.32
N ALA A 37 9.89 -8.03 3.95
CA ALA A 37 10.98 -8.09 4.92
C ALA A 37 11.11 -6.81 5.77
N MET A 38 10.88 -5.63 5.17
CA MET A 38 10.86 -4.37 5.93
C MET A 38 9.64 -4.29 6.85
N PHE A 39 8.48 -4.76 6.38
CA PHE A 39 7.26 -4.83 7.17
C PHE A 39 7.45 -5.74 8.40
N ASP A 40 8.10 -6.88 8.25
CA ASP A 40 8.39 -7.81 9.35
C ASP A 40 9.31 -7.15 10.40
N ASN A 41 10.33 -6.40 9.95
CA ASN A 41 11.18 -5.63 10.87
C ASN A 41 10.43 -4.47 11.54
N ILE A 42 9.50 -3.81 10.84
CA ILE A 42 8.59 -2.81 11.43
C ILE A 42 7.72 -3.46 12.49
N TRP A 43 7.13 -4.61 12.18
CA TRP A 43 6.28 -5.38 13.08
C TRP A 43 7.03 -5.76 14.36
N LEU A 44 8.22 -6.34 14.23
CA LEU A 44 9.07 -6.71 15.37
C LEU A 44 9.46 -5.50 16.19
N ALA A 45 9.91 -4.40 15.56
CA ALA A 45 10.33 -3.19 16.27
C ALA A 45 9.18 -2.50 17.04
N LEU A 46 7.92 -2.71 16.63
CA LEU A 46 6.75 -2.22 17.35
C LEU A 46 6.31 -3.16 18.48
N HIS A 47 6.45 -4.47 18.32
CA HIS A 47 6.10 -5.45 19.36
C HIS A 47 7.17 -5.57 20.45
N CYS A 48 8.44 -5.38 20.09
CA CYS A 48 9.60 -5.50 20.97
C CYS A 48 10.40 -4.19 20.96
N PRO A 49 9.87 -3.08 21.51
CA PRO A 49 10.48 -1.75 21.39
C PRO A 49 11.87 -1.62 22.03
N ASP A 50 12.16 -2.47 23.02
CA ASP A 50 13.42 -2.52 23.78
C ASP A 50 14.46 -3.47 23.16
N ASP A 51 14.08 -4.26 22.16
CA ASP A 51 15.01 -5.16 21.49
C ASP A 51 15.94 -4.36 20.55
N VAL A 52 17.19 -4.22 20.99
CA VAL A 52 18.22 -3.48 20.28
C VAL A 52 18.84 -4.24 19.11
N SER A 53 18.58 -5.54 18.98
CA SER A 53 19.07 -6.38 17.89
C SER A 53 18.31 -6.18 16.57
N ILE A 54 17.08 -5.65 16.65
CA ILE A 54 16.24 -5.36 15.49
C ILE A 54 16.77 -4.11 14.78
N GLU A 55 17.43 -4.32 13.63
CA GLU A 55 17.88 -3.26 12.73
C GLU A 55 18.73 -2.18 13.44
N THR A 56 18.92 -1.04 12.78
CA THR A 56 19.69 0.09 13.34
C THR A 56 18.86 0.94 14.31
N PRO A 57 19.48 1.67 15.26
CA PRO A 57 18.78 2.64 16.11
C PRO A 57 17.96 3.68 15.32
N GLN A 58 18.49 4.14 14.19
CA GLN A 58 17.82 5.10 13.30
C GLN A 58 16.58 4.48 12.65
N PHE A 59 16.63 3.19 12.30
CA PHE A 59 15.46 2.46 11.81
C PHE A 59 14.38 2.37 12.89
N ARG A 60 14.72 1.90 14.09
CA ARG A 60 13.75 1.77 15.20
C ARG A 60 13.11 3.11 15.58
N TRP A 61 13.90 4.19 15.62
CA TRP A 61 13.37 5.54 15.85
C TRP A 61 12.39 5.96 14.75
N TRP A 62 12.74 5.72 13.48
CA TRP A 62 11.87 6.00 12.35
C TRP A 62 10.57 5.18 12.41
N VAL A 63 10.65 3.90 12.78
CA VAL A 63 9.48 3.03 12.93
C VAL A 63 8.50 3.59 13.95
N ARG A 64 8.96 3.88 15.17
CA ARG A 64 8.11 4.44 16.23
C ARG A 64 7.54 5.81 15.88
N LYS A 65 8.23 6.57 15.03
CA LYS A 65 7.75 7.88 14.56
C LYS A 65 6.66 7.75 13.49
N MET A 66 6.75 6.77 12.61
CA MET A 66 5.86 6.66 11.44
C MET A 66 4.72 5.67 11.65
N PHE A 67 4.88 4.66 12.50
CA PHE A 67 3.94 3.54 12.58
C PHE A 67 3.48 3.30 14.00
N VAL A 68 2.28 2.76 14.14
CA VAL A 68 1.74 2.26 15.41
C VAL A 68 1.03 0.93 15.19
N LEU A 69 0.95 0.11 16.22
CA LEU A 69 0.07 -1.07 16.24
C LEU A 69 -1.32 -0.64 16.70
N LYS A 70 -2.35 -1.06 15.96
CA LYS A 70 -3.73 -0.91 16.40
C LYS A 70 -4.46 -2.23 16.31
N ALA A 71 -5.24 -2.52 17.34
CA ALA A 71 -6.25 -3.57 17.30
C ALA A 71 -7.28 -3.19 16.24
N GLN A 72 -7.37 -3.99 15.18
CA GLN A 72 -8.44 -3.79 14.22
C GLN A 72 -9.63 -4.63 14.68
N GLY A 73 -10.65 -3.94 15.21
CA GLY A 73 -11.94 -4.58 15.37
C GLY A 73 -12.41 -5.05 13.99
N LEU A 74 -12.79 -6.33 13.88
CA LEU A 74 -13.68 -6.77 12.82
C LEU A 74 -14.91 -5.84 12.91
N GLN A 75 -15.02 -4.88 11.99
CA GLN A 75 -16.25 -4.12 11.79
C GLN A 75 -17.26 -5.07 11.14
N ASP A 76 -17.69 -6.09 11.87
CA ASP A 76 -18.90 -6.87 11.62
C ASP A 76 -19.31 -7.52 12.94
N GLY A 77 -20.43 -7.03 13.47
CA GLY A 77 -20.92 -7.21 14.84
C GLY A 77 -21.44 -8.60 15.18
N TYR A 78 -20.59 -9.64 15.06
CA TYR A 78 -20.90 -10.96 15.63
C TYR A 78 -19.68 -11.75 16.11
N LEU A 79 -18.46 -11.39 15.67
CA LEU A 79 -17.22 -12.11 16.03
C LEU A 79 -16.26 -11.35 16.96
N ALA A 80 -16.70 -10.21 17.50
CA ALA A 80 -15.90 -9.40 18.44
C ALA A 80 -15.55 -10.14 19.75
N GLY A 81 -16.22 -11.25 20.05
CA GLY A 81 -15.94 -12.08 21.23
C GLY A 81 -15.03 -13.29 21.00
N LEU A 82 -14.62 -13.59 19.76
CA LEU A 82 -13.87 -14.81 19.43
C LEU A 82 -12.57 -14.56 18.65
N ALA A 83 -12.40 -13.38 18.04
CA ALA A 83 -11.15 -13.02 17.39
C ALA A 83 -10.26 -12.26 18.38
N SER A 84 -9.11 -12.85 18.73
CA SER A 84 -7.96 -12.06 19.20
C SER A 84 -7.79 -10.91 18.22
N ALA A 85 -8.01 -9.67 18.66
CA ALA A 85 -7.99 -8.52 17.78
C ALA A 85 -6.70 -8.53 16.97
N GLU A 86 -6.79 -8.78 15.66
CA GLU A 86 -5.63 -8.88 14.80
C GLU A 86 -4.98 -7.50 14.78
N LEU A 87 -3.80 -7.39 15.40
CA LEU A 87 -3.05 -6.14 15.42
C LEU A 87 -2.61 -5.84 13.99
N ALA A 88 -2.78 -4.59 13.56
CA ALA A 88 -2.31 -4.13 12.27
C ALA A 88 -1.30 -2.99 12.45
N VAL A 89 -0.25 -2.98 11.63
CA VAL A 89 0.66 -1.84 11.49
C VAL A 89 -0.05 -0.76 10.69
N VAL A 90 -0.23 0.41 11.30
CA VAL A 90 -0.95 1.52 10.69
C VAL A 90 -0.13 2.80 10.64
N HIS A 91 -0.39 3.61 9.62
CA HIS A 91 0.07 4.99 9.46
C HIS A 91 -1.15 5.86 9.10
N ASN A 92 -1.28 7.04 9.71
CA ASN A 92 -2.45 7.92 9.58
C ASN A 92 -3.80 7.20 9.77
N GLY A 93 -3.85 6.21 10.66
CA GLY A 93 -5.05 5.44 10.96
C GLY A 93 -5.45 4.40 9.90
N LYS A 94 -4.56 4.09 8.95
CA LYS A 94 -4.81 3.15 7.84
C LYS A 94 -3.74 2.10 7.77
N ARG A 95 -4.06 0.92 7.23
CA ARG A 95 -3.11 -0.19 7.07
C ARG A 95 -1.95 0.24 6.17
N VAL A 96 -0.72 -0.04 6.60
CA VAL A 96 0.45 0.17 5.75
C VAL A 96 0.42 -0.87 4.62
N ALA A 97 0.44 -0.42 3.37
CA ALA A 97 0.52 -1.31 2.23
C ALA A 97 1.93 -1.90 2.09
N VAL A 98 1.98 -3.22 1.92
CA VAL A 98 3.20 -3.95 1.58
C VAL A 98 3.36 -3.94 0.07
N ARG A 99 4.59 -3.70 -0.42
CA ARG A 99 4.96 -3.56 -1.83
C ARG A 99 4.35 -4.66 -2.69
N GLU A 100 4.55 -5.90 -2.27
CA GLU A 100 4.12 -7.11 -2.98
C GLU A 100 2.59 -7.19 -3.14
N GLN A 101 1.82 -6.46 -2.31
CA GLN A 101 0.36 -6.40 -2.34
C GLN A 101 -0.17 -5.18 -3.12
N ILE A 102 0.68 -4.21 -3.48
CA ILE A 102 0.23 -2.94 -4.07
C ILE A 102 -0.53 -3.17 -5.37
N TYR A 103 -0.07 -4.10 -6.23
CA TYR A 103 -0.78 -4.41 -7.47
C TYR A 103 -2.23 -4.82 -7.22
N ASP A 104 -2.46 -5.76 -6.31
CA ASP A 104 -3.79 -6.28 -6.02
C ASP A 104 -4.69 -5.20 -5.41
N ILE A 105 -4.13 -4.36 -4.51
CA ILE A 105 -4.83 -3.19 -3.96
C ILE A 105 -5.25 -2.24 -5.08
N LEU A 106 -4.36 -1.93 -6.04
CA LEU A 106 -4.65 -1.05 -7.16
C LEU A 106 -5.75 -1.62 -8.06
N CYS A 107 -5.67 -2.90 -8.43
CA CYS A 107 -6.68 -3.59 -9.23
C CYS A 107 -8.07 -3.48 -8.58
N ILE A 108 -8.18 -3.88 -7.32
CA ILE A 108 -9.44 -3.89 -6.57
C ILE A 108 -10.00 -2.47 -6.45
N CYS A 109 -9.20 -1.51 -5.98
CA CYS A 109 -9.66 -0.14 -5.77
C CYS A 109 -10.03 0.55 -7.09
N HIS A 110 -9.26 0.34 -8.16
CA HIS A 110 -9.51 0.95 -9.45
C HIS A 110 -10.77 0.39 -10.13
N GLN A 111 -11.01 -0.91 -10.02
CA GLN A 111 -12.24 -1.56 -10.48
C GLN A 111 -13.46 -1.09 -9.68
N ARG A 112 -13.35 -0.96 -8.34
CA ARG A 112 -14.44 -0.44 -7.48
C ARG A 112 -14.89 0.96 -7.87
N VAL A 113 -13.95 1.83 -8.25
CA VAL A 113 -14.27 3.18 -8.76
C VAL A 113 -14.62 3.18 -10.26
N LYS A 114 -14.85 2.01 -10.86
CA LYS A 114 -15.25 1.81 -12.26
C LYS A 114 -14.28 2.50 -13.22
N HIS A 115 -12.98 2.21 -13.09
CA HIS A 115 -11.93 2.80 -13.93
C HIS A 115 -12.02 4.33 -13.98
N SER A 116 -12.13 4.94 -12.80
CA SER A 116 -12.09 6.39 -12.63
C SER A 116 -10.63 6.89 -12.58
N GLY A 117 -10.45 8.21 -12.72
CA GLY A 117 -9.12 8.82 -12.68
C GLY A 117 -8.36 8.61 -11.37
N ARG A 118 -7.08 9.02 -11.39
CA ARG A 118 -6.13 8.93 -10.28
C ARG A 118 -6.71 9.36 -8.94
N ASP A 119 -7.36 10.52 -8.87
CA ASP A 119 -7.77 11.09 -7.58
C ASP A 119 -8.91 10.29 -6.94
N LYS A 120 -9.85 9.75 -7.73
CA LYS A 120 -10.90 8.84 -7.23
C LYS A 120 -10.32 7.51 -6.79
N THR A 121 -9.39 6.94 -7.57
CA THR A 121 -8.68 5.70 -7.19
C THR A 121 -7.89 5.91 -5.88
N SER A 122 -7.18 7.03 -5.76
CA SER A 122 -6.42 7.39 -4.55
C SER A 122 -7.33 7.63 -3.34
N ALA A 123 -8.53 8.16 -3.55
CA ALA A 123 -9.53 8.30 -2.48
C ALA A 123 -10.04 6.93 -2.00
N GLU A 124 -10.26 6.00 -2.92
CA GLU A 124 -10.69 4.63 -2.59
C GLU A 124 -9.62 3.86 -1.79
N ILE A 125 -8.36 3.90 -2.24
CA ILE A 125 -7.22 3.30 -1.52
C ILE A 125 -7.15 3.83 -0.10
N ARG A 126 -7.25 5.16 0.05
CA ARG A 126 -7.17 5.88 1.32
C ARG A 126 -8.33 5.59 2.29
N LYS A 127 -9.32 4.78 1.93
CA LYS A 127 -10.30 4.26 2.90
C LYS A 127 -9.71 3.19 3.81
N THR A 128 -8.74 2.43 3.30
CA THR A 128 -8.21 1.22 3.99
C THR A 128 -6.70 1.25 4.14
N PHE A 129 -5.99 1.69 3.11
CA PHE A 129 -4.54 1.60 3.02
C PHE A 129 -3.87 2.98 3.00
N ASP A 130 -2.62 3.02 3.45
CA ASP A 130 -1.68 4.11 3.29
C ASP A 130 -0.33 3.56 2.81
N TRP A 131 0.64 4.44 2.60
CA TRP A 131 1.99 4.10 2.11
C TRP A 131 2.05 3.62 0.64
N ILE A 132 1.06 4.01 -0.16
CA ILE A 132 1.08 3.83 -1.62
C ILE A 132 1.34 5.20 -2.28
N PRO A 133 2.49 5.39 -2.97
CA PRO A 133 2.82 6.65 -3.60
C PRO A 133 1.81 7.08 -4.67
N LYS A 134 1.38 8.35 -4.62
CA LYS A 134 0.40 8.91 -5.59
C LYS A 134 0.92 8.85 -7.04
N ASP A 135 2.23 8.96 -7.24
CA ASP A 135 2.84 8.88 -8.57
C ASP A 135 2.74 7.45 -9.14
N LEU A 136 2.91 6.43 -8.30
CA LEU A 136 2.70 5.03 -8.70
C LEU A 136 1.23 4.76 -9.07
N VAL A 137 0.27 5.29 -8.28
CA VAL A 137 -1.17 5.25 -8.65
C VAL A 137 -1.40 5.96 -10.00
N SER A 138 -0.73 7.07 -10.24
CA SER A 138 -0.83 7.83 -11.49
C SER A 138 -0.33 7.02 -12.68
N LEU A 139 0.82 6.36 -12.54
CA LEU A 139 1.39 5.50 -13.58
C LEU A 139 0.47 4.33 -13.91
N PHE A 140 -0.06 3.65 -12.90
CA PHE A 140 -1.02 2.54 -13.09
C PHE A 140 -2.27 2.98 -13.86
N VAL A 141 -2.93 4.07 -13.42
CA VAL A 141 -4.14 4.58 -14.08
C VAL A 141 -3.85 5.09 -15.50
N LYS A 142 -2.66 5.67 -15.72
CA LYS A 142 -2.24 6.15 -17.06
C LYS A 142 -2.10 4.99 -18.05
N HIS A 143 -1.67 3.82 -17.60
CA HIS A 143 -1.45 2.63 -18.43
C HIS A 143 -2.61 1.63 -18.40
N CYS A 144 -3.71 1.93 -17.70
CA CYS A 144 -4.88 1.05 -17.69
C CYS A 144 -5.51 0.98 -19.10
N PRO A 145 -5.62 -0.20 -19.72
CA PRO A 145 -6.17 -0.35 -21.07
C PRO A 145 -7.59 0.22 -21.21
N THR A 146 -8.48 -0.07 -20.24
CA THR A 146 -9.85 0.48 -20.20
C THR A 146 -9.86 2.01 -20.09
N CYS A 147 -8.90 2.61 -19.39
CA CYS A 147 -8.81 4.07 -19.27
C CYS A 147 -8.18 4.74 -20.49
N MET A 148 -7.19 4.09 -21.11
CA MET A 148 -6.50 4.60 -22.31
C MET A 148 -7.45 4.65 -23.50
N HIS A 149 -8.21 3.58 -23.73
CA HIS A 149 -9.19 3.52 -24.83
C HIS A 149 -10.26 4.62 -24.73
N LYS A 150 -10.58 5.10 -23.53
CA LYS A 150 -11.50 6.22 -23.33
C LYS A 150 -10.94 7.57 -23.81
N LYS A 151 -9.61 7.75 -23.82
CA LYS A 151 -8.97 9.03 -24.14
C LYS A 151 -8.85 9.28 -25.65
N THR A 152 -8.84 8.21 -26.43
CA THR A 152 -8.97 8.23 -27.90
C THR A 152 -10.43 8.35 -28.30
#